data_AF-A0A7V3CRP4-F1
#
_entry.id   AF-A0A7V3CRP4-F1
#
_cell.length_a   1.000
_cell.length_b   1.000
_cell.length_c   1.000
_cell.angle_alpha   90.00
_cell.angle_beta   90.00
_cell.angle_gamma   90.00
#
_symmetry.space_group_name_H-M   'P 1'
#
loop_
_entity.id
_entity.type
_entity.pdbx_description
1 polymer ?
#
loop_
_entity_poly.entity_id
_entity_poly.type
_entity_poly.pdbx_seq_one_letter_code
_entity_poly.pdbx_strand_id
1 'polypeptide(L)'
;MESTQRKNAGERGEDLVAGVLARYKAPEAVVLNDLLFDSVDTTTQLDHILIDRFGLLLIETKFYNASISGTSSDRNWIAHYRDGRTRDLHSPLKQNESHRTKILRVLQQHGLRIGPEYTQSVVVFALGSISDLELTPEDSARVLDTKGLEHHLATRADFAPNAGALDTSTIASVAALLESLDKSGDAEVHARHLQMAKETAERHRARREGRRPARDRGTYAPRRSHPRPDSYDREQPLPWRLLAGMLGIAALLVLSMCSGRL
;
A
#
# COMPACT_ATOMS: atom_id res chain seq x y z
N MET A 1 -24.14 -14.65 14.53
CA MET A 1 -22.97 -15.38 15.08
C MET A 1 -21.75 -15.30 14.16
N GLU A 2 -21.88 -15.52 12.85
CA GLU A 2 -20.73 -15.49 11.91
C GLU A 2 -20.09 -14.09 11.72
N SER A 3 -20.86 -13.00 11.77
CA SER A 3 -20.33 -11.62 11.65
C SER A 3 -19.48 -11.20 12.85
N THR A 4 -19.90 -11.56 14.07
CA THR A 4 -19.17 -11.29 15.32
C THR A 4 -17.86 -12.07 15.38
N GLN A 5 -17.86 -13.35 14.98
CA GLN A 5 -16.63 -14.16 14.93
C GLN A 5 -15.61 -13.63 13.91
N ARG A 6 -16.07 -13.09 12.77
CA ARG A 6 -15.18 -12.47 11.77
C ARG A 6 -14.60 -11.15 12.24
N LYS A 7 -15.40 -10.31 12.92
CA LYS A 7 -14.92 -9.06 13.53
C LYS A 7 -13.81 -9.36 14.54
N ASN A 8 -14.04 -10.33 15.42
CA ASN A 8 -13.06 -10.78 16.40
C ASN A 8 -11.81 -11.43 15.78
N ALA A 9 -11.89 -11.99 14.57
CA ALA A 9 -10.75 -12.61 13.90
C ALA A 9 -9.84 -11.56 13.23
N GLY A 10 -10.43 -10.55 12.59
CA GLY A 10 -9.70 -9.40 12.03
C GLY A 10 -8.94 -8.66 13.13
N GLU A 11 -9.66 -8.22 14.17
CA GLU A 11 -9.08 -7.51 15.33
C GLU A 11 -7.93 -8.30 15.96
N ARG A 12 -8.10 -9.61 16.18
CA ARG A 12 -7.01 -10.46 16.71
C ARG A 12 -5.79 -10.52 15.81
N GLY A 13 -5.98 -10.53 14.49
CA GLY A 13 -4.87 -10.49 13.55
C GLY A 13 -4.10 -9.19 13.67
N GLU A 14 -4.82 -8.07 13.62
CA GLU A 14 -4.26 -6.72 13.76
C GLU A 14 -3.53 -6.55 15.10
N ASP A 15 -4.10 -7.03 16.21
CA ASP A 15 -3.46 -7.02 17.53
C ASP A 15 -2.13 -7.80 17.56
N LEU A 16 -2.08 -8.97 16.91
CA LEU A 16 -0.85 -9.78 16.84
C LEU A 16 0.24 -9.05 16.05
N VAL A 17 -0.11 -8.44 14.92
CA VAL A 17 0.82 -7.69 14.07
C VAL A 17 1.28 -6.41 14.76
N ALA A 18 0.36 -5.66 15.37
CA ALA A 18 0.67 -4.49 16.19
C ALA A 18 1.63 -4.85 17.34
N GLY A 19 1.43 -6.01 17.98
CA GLY A 19 2.33 -6.51 19.01
C GLY A 19 3.76 -6.78 18.49
N VAL A 20 3.91 -7.30 17.27
CA VAL A 20 5.21 -7.46 16.60
C VAL A 20 5.84 -6.09 16.32
N LEU A 21 5.08 -5.16 15.74
CA LEU A 21 5.55 -3.81 15.42
C LEU A 21 5.95 -3.01 16.67
N ALA A 22 5.24 -3.17 17.78
CA ALA A 22 5.56 -2.52 19.05
C ALA A 22 6.93 -2.94 19.62
N ARG A 23 7.47 -4.10 19.19
CA ARG A 23 8.82 -4.56 19.54
C ARG A 23 9.91 -3.98 18.64
N TYR A 24 9.56 -3.37 17.52
CA TYR A 24 10.53 -2.69 16.66
C TYR A 24 11.03 -1.42 17.37
N LYS A 25 12.33 -1.41 17.73
CA LYS A 25 12.99 -0.30 18.44
C LYS A 25 14.09 0.30 17.58
N ALA A 26 13.71 1.03 16.54
CA ALA A 26 14.63 1.84 15.76
C ALA A 26 14.51 3.33 16.16
N PRO A 27 15.60 4.10 16.15
CA PRO A 27 15.55 5.54 16.41
C PRO A 27 14.57 6.24 15.45
N GLU A 28 13.77 7.15 15.98
CA GLU A 28 12.80 7.97 15.23
C GLU A 28 11.72 7.16 14.49
N ALA A 29 11.60 5.85 14.73
CA ALA A 29 10.57 5.04 14.10
C ALA A 29 9.20 5.31 14.73
N VAL A 30 8.21 5.52 13.87
CA VAL A 30 6.80 5.71 14.26
C VAL A 30 5.97 4.57 13.70
N VAL A 31 5.14 3.97 14.55
CA VAL A 31 4.15 2.96 14.15
C VAL A 31 2.77 3.54 14.39
N LEU A 32 1.97 3.60 13.33
CA LEU A 32 0.55 3.96 13.42
C LEU A 32 -0.28 2.73 13.03
N ASN A 33 -1.36 2.49 13.78
CA ASN A 33 -2.25 1.35 13.60
C ASN A 33 -3.69 1.83 13.42
N ASP A 34 -4.49 1.05 12.70
CA ASP A 34 -5.94 1.27 12.50
C ASP A 34 -6.28 2.70 12.03
N LEU A 35 -5.62 3.16 10.96
CA LEU A 35 -5.90 4.46 10.37
C LEU A 35 -7.06 4.35 9.38
N LEU A 36 -8.06 5.23 9.51
CA LEU A 36 -9.18 5.32 8.59
C LEU A 36 -9.19 6.68 7.90
N PHE A 37 -8.95 6.67 6.59
CA PHE A 37 -8.95 7.87 5.77
C PHE A 37 -10.29 8.04 5.07
N ASP A 38 -10.85 9.24 5.19
CA ASP A 38 -12.07 9.65 4.49
C ASP A 38 -11.72 10.36 3.17
N SER A 39 -12.32 9.89 2.07
CA SER A 39 -12.44 10.63 0.83
C SER A 39 -13.92 10.74 0.42
N VAL A 40 -14.23 11.75 -0.40
CA VAL A 40 -15.60 12.10 -0.82
C VAL A 40 -16.46 10.89 -1.19
N ASP A 41 -15.92 9.97 -1.99
CA ASP A 41 -16.67 8.81 -2.49
C ASP A 41 -16.26 7.46 -1.87
N THR A 42 -15.17 7.41 -1.10
CA THR A 42 -14.59 6.15 -0.61
C THR A 42 -13.88 6.34 0.71
N THR A 43 -13.88 5.32 1.56
CA THR A 43 -12.97 5.24 2.71
C THR A 43 -11.82 4.29 2.41
N THR A 44 -10.70 4.46 3.13
CA THR A 44 -9.54 3.55 3.06
C THR A 44 -9.06 3.29 4.47
N GLN A 45 -9.12 2.04 4.89
CA GLN A 45 -8.50 1.58 6.14
C GLN A 45 -7.08 1.11 5.84
N LEU A 46 -6.15 1.46 6.71
CA LEU A 46 -4.77 1.02 6.69
C LEU A 46 -4.47 0.38 8.05
N ASP A 47 -4.30 -0.95 8.06
CA ASP A 47 -4.14 -1.72 9.30
C ASP A 47 -2.92 -1.24 10.08
N HIS A 48 -1.76 -1.16 9.41
CA HIS A 48 -0.56 -0.61 10.03
C HIS A 48 0.34 0.12 9.03
N ILE A 49 1.06 1.12 9.52
CA ILE A 49 2.19 1.75 8.84
C ILE A 49 3.35 1.95 9.80
N LEU A 50 4.53 1.47 9.41
CA LEU A 50 5.79 1.80 10.04
C LEU A 50 6.48 2.88 9.20
N ILE A 51 6.91 3.96 9.85
CA ILE A 51 7.64 5.06 9.26
C ILE A 51 8.99 5.13 9.97
N ASP A 52 10.07 4.92 9.24
CA ASP A 52 11.43 5.05 9.77
C ASP A 52 12.38 5.63 8.71
N ARG A 53 13.68 5.64 9.01
CA ARG A 53 14.71 6.16 8.08
C ARG A 53 14.72 5.47 6.71
N PHE A 54 14.21 4.23 6.61
CA PHE A 54 14.11 3.49 5.35
C PHE A 54 12.81 3.80 4.59
N GLY A 55 11.92 4.59 5.17
CA GLY A 55 10.68 5.03 4.55
C GLY A 55 9.44 4.40 5.18
N LEU A 56 8.38 4.32 4.38
CA LEU A 56 7.06 3.86 4.76
C LEU A 56 6.92 2.37 4.43
N LEU A 57 6.63 1.55 5.44
CA LEU A 57 6.25 0.16 5.29
C LEU A 57 4.76 0.02 5.64
N LEU A 58 3.94 -0.18 4.61
CA LEU A 58 2.50 -0.39 4.76
C LEU A 58 2.21 -1.88 4.94
N ILE A 59 1.45 -2.23 5.96
CA ILE A 59 1.23 -3.62 6.35
C ILE A 59 -0.27 -3.88 6.34
N GLU A 60 -0.66 -4.88 5.56
CA GLU A 60 -2.03 -5.39 5.50
C GLU A 60 -2.09 -6.70 6.29
N THR A 61 -3.03 -6.84 7.21
CA THR A 61 -3.13 -7.99 8.11
C THR A 61 -4.28 -8.90 7.73
N LYS A 62 -3.99 -10.19 7.54
CA LYS A 62 -4.99 -11.22 7.25
C LYS A 62 -5.01 -12.28 8.34
N PHE A 63 -6.22 -12.65 8.77
CA PHE A 63 -6.42 -13.71 9.75
C PHE A 63 -7.42 -14.74 9.21
N TYR A 64 -6.92 -15.77 8.55
CA TYR A 64 -7.73 -16.85 7.97
C TYR A 64 -7.27 -18.19 8.53
N ASN A 65 -8.12 -18.87 9.31
CA ASN A 65 -7.85 -20.26 9.69
C ASN A 65 -8.14 -21.23 8.51
N ALA A 66 -7.40 -21.05 7.42
CA ALA A 66 -7.58 -21.70 6.13
C ALA A 66 -6.25 -21.85 5.38
N SER A 67 -6.17 -22.77 4.44
CA SER A 67 -5.10 -22.79 3.42
C SER A 67 -5.48 -21.86 2.29
N ILE A 68 -4.51 -21.09 1.77
CA ILE A 68 -4.75 -20.08 0.75
C ILE A 68 -4.04 -20.50 -0.54
N SER A 69 -4.80 -20.57 -1.64
CA SER A 69 -4.25 -20.85 -2.98
C SER A 69 -4.56 -19.72 -3.96
N GLY A 70 -3.68 -19.56 -4.95
CA GLY A 70 -3.82 -18.55 -5.99
C GLY A 70 -2.45 -18.08 -6.48
N THR A 71 -2.47 -17.26 -7.52
CA THR A 71 -1.26 -16.69 -8.15
C THR A 71 -1.13 -15.20 -7.85
N SER A 72 0.07 -14.64 -8.05
CA SER A 72 0.30 -13.18 -8.03
C SER A 72 -0.64 -12.39 -8.95
N SER A 73 -0.99 -12.97 -10.10
CA SER A 73 -1.80 -12.30 -11.12
C SER A 73 -3.28 -12.24 -10.76
N ASP A 74 -3.75 -13.19 -9.93
CA ASP A 74 -5.16 -13.38 -9.65
C ASP A 74 -5.79 -12.20 -8.93
N ARG A 75 -6.96 -11.79 -9.41
CA ARG A 75 -7.76 -10.78 -8.72
C ARG A 75 -8.27 -11.29 -7.37
N ASN A 76 -8.58 -12.57 -7.28
CA ASN A 76 -9.04 -13.20 -6.04
C ASN A 76 -8.29 -14.52 -5.84
N TRP A 77 -7.80 -14.73 -4.64
CA TRP A 77 -7.33 -16.01 -4.13
C TRP A 77 -8.48 -16.81 -3.52
N ILE A 78 -8.21 -18.06 -3.16
CA ILE A 78 -9.18 -18.97 -2.56
C ILE A 78 -8.68 -19.38 -1.18
N ALA A 79 -9.52 -19.19 -0.16
CA ALA A 79 -9.32 -19.71 1.19
C ALA A 79 -10.09 -21.02 1.37
N HIS A 80 -9.37 -22.10 1.63
CA HIS A 80 -9.86 -23.46 1.87
C HIS A 80 -9.92 -23.75 3.36
N TYR A 81 -11.14 -23.84 3.91
CA TYR A 81 -11.36 -24.09 5.33
C TYR A 81 -11.39 -25.59 5.64
N ARG A 82 -11.06 -25.95 6.88
CA ARG A 82 -11.00 -27.35 7.34
C ARG A 82 -12.32 -28.12 7.24
N ASP A 83 -13.45 -27.41 7.18
CA ASP A 83 -14.78 -28.00 7.00
C ASP A 83 -15.15 -28.21 5.51
N GLY A 84 -14.20 -28.03 4.60
CA GLY A 84 -14.38 -28.22 3.16
C GLY A 84 -15.00 -27.02 2.45
N ARG A 85 -15.38 -25.95 3.18
CA ARG A 85 -15.87 -24.72 2.55
C ARG A 85 -14.71 -23.96 1.92
N THR A 86 -14.98 -23.33 0.78
CA THR A 86 -14.07 -22.37 0.16
C THR A 86 -14.68 -20.97 0.18
N ARG A 87 -13.81 -19.96 0.25
CA ARG A 87 -14.21 -18.55 0.12
C ARG A 87 -13.20 -17.80 -0.69
N ASP A 88 -13.68 -16.81 -1.41
CA ASP A 88 -12.80 -15.94 -2.16
C ASP A 88 -12.24 -14.87 -1.27
N LEU A 89 -10.96 -14.66 -1.46
CA LEU A 89 -10.18 -13.63 -0.83
C LEU A 89 -9.75 -12.69 -1.94
N HIS A 90 -10.26 -11.45 -1.96
CA HIS A 90 -9.67 -10.47 -2.87
C HIS A 90 -8.18 -10.37 -2.56
N SER A 91 -7.33 -10.40 -3.59
CA SER A 91 -5.88 -10.49 -3.43
C SER A 91 -5.37 -9.42 -2.45
N PRO A 92 -4.85 -9.81 -1.29
CA PRO A 92 -4.31 -8.88 -0.31
C PRO A 92 -3.16 -8.03 -0.87
N LEU A 93 -2.36 -8.59 -1.80
CA LEU A 93 -1.31 -7.85 -2.50
C LEU A 93 -1.89 -6.67 -3.29
N LYS A 94 -2.95 -6.92 -4.08
CA LYS A 94 -3.63 -5.87 -4.85
C LYS A 94 -4.35 -4.86 -3.96
N GLN A 95 -4.92 -5.30 -2.85
CA GLN A 95 -5.52 -4.42 -1.84
C GLN A 95 -4.47 -3.47 -1.26
N ASN A 96 -3.36 -4.01 -0.79
CA ASN A 96 -2.30 -3.24 -0.16
C ASN A 96 -1.60 -2.29 -1.15
N GLU A 97 -1.42 -2.68 -2.42
CA GLU A 97 -0.91 -1.76 -3.44
C GLU A 97 -1.86 -0.59 -3.71
N SER A 98 -3.18 -0.83 -3.67
CA SER A 98 -4.17 0.24 -3.76
C SER A 98 -4.12 1.17 -2.54
N HIS A 99 -3.95 0.63 -1.34
CA HIS A 99 -3.76 1.42 -0.12
C HIS A 99 -2.52 2.30 -0.23
N ARG A 100 -1.36 1.72 -0.58
CA ARG A 100 -0.10 2.44 -0.83
C ARG A 100 -0.28 3.60 -1.80
N THR A 101 -0.91 3.36 -2.96
CA THR A 101 -1.14 4.41 -3.97
C THR A 101 -1.98 5.56 -3.41
N LYS A 102 -3.02 5.26 -2.63
CA LYS A 102 -3.88 6.29 -2.02
C LYS A 102 -3.15 7.09 -0.96
N ILE A 103 -2.39 6.45 -0.08
CA ILE A 103 -1.59 7.12 0.95
C ILE A 103 -0.57 8.06 0.31
N LEU A 104 0.17 7.61 -0.70
CA LEU A 104 1.15 8.46 -1.38
C LEU A 104 0.50 9.67 -2.06
N ARG A 105 -0.69 9.49 -2.63
CA ARG A 105 -1.47 10.59 -3.18
C ARG A 105 -1.88 11.60 -2.11
N VAL A 106 -2.34 11.13 -0.94
CA VAL A 106 -2.71 11.98 0.19
C VAL A 106 -1.49 12.79 0.66
N LEU A 107 -0.35 12.14 0.88
CA LEU A 107 0.89 12.83 1.27
C LEU A 107 1.28 13.90 0.23
N GLN A 108 1.24 13.56 -1.05
CA GLN A 108 1.56 14.47 -2.15
C GLN A 108 0.61 15.68 -2.20
N GLN A 109 -0.69 15.47 -1.98
CA GLN A 109 -1.70 16.55 -1.96
C GLN A 109 -1.45 17.57 -0.83
N HIS A 110 -0.80 17.13 0.25
CA HIS A 110 -0.42 17.97 1.39
C HIS A 110 1.06 18.43 1.34
N GLY A 111 1.72 18.29 0.18
CA GLY A 111 3.08 18.80 -0.04
C GLY A 111 4.21 17.88 0.40
N LEU A 112 3.92 16.71 0.96
CA LEU A 112 4.91 15.69 1.34
C LEU A 112 5.12 14.72 0.18
N ARG A 113 6.16 14.96 -0.63
CA ARG A 113 6.53 14.06 -1.74
C ARG A 113 7.46 12.96 -1.25
N ILE A 114 6.91 11.75 -1.11
CA ILE A 114 7.68 10.54 -0.81
C ILE A 114 7.86 9.74 -2.11
N GLY A 115 9.10 9.50 -2.51
CA GLY A 115 9.43 8.72 -3.70
C GLY A 115 9.10 7.23 -3.54
N PRO A 116 8.85 6.49 -4.63
CA PRO A 116 8.59 5.06 -4.57
C PRO A 116 9.71 4.26 -3.87
N GLU A 117 10.95 4.72 -3.94
CA GLU A 117 12.13 4.18 -3.28
C GLU A 117 12.13 4.33 -1.75
N TYR A 118 11.15 5.03 -1.17
CA TYR A 118 10.94 5.13 0.28
C TYR A 118 9.65 4.41 0.70
N THR A 119 9.13 3.51 -0.12
CA THR A 119 7.80 2.93 0.12
C THR A 119 7.79 1.45 -0.23
N GLN A 120 7.39 0.65 0.73
CA GLN A 120 7.18 -0.79 0.57
C GLN A 120 5.83 -1.16 1.16
N SER A 121 5.28 -2.28 0.70
CA SER A 121 4.10 -2.83 1.35
C SER A 121 4.15 -4.35 1.39
N VAL A 122 3.72 -4.89 2.53
CA VAL A 122 3.73 -6.32 2.83
C VAL A 122 2.37 -6.76 3.35
N VAL A 123 1.99 -8.00 3.05
CA VAL A 123 0.80 -8.66 3.58
C VAL A 123 1.26 -9.65 4.64
N VAL A 124 0.66 -9.59 5.82
CA VAL A 124 0.97 -10.48 6.94
C VAL A 124 -0.22 -11.37 7.23
N PHE A 125 -0.07 -12.68 7.03
CA PHE A 125 -1.02 -13.69 7.48
C PHE A 125 -0.75 -14.03 8.95
N ALA A 126 -1.44 -13.36 9.86
CA ALA A 126 -1.39 -13.63 11.30
C ALA A 126 -1.91 -15.03 11.66
N LEU A 127 -2.81 -15.56 10.81
CA LEU A 127 -3.17 -16.97 10.79
C LEU A 127 -3.52 -17.37 9.35
N GLY A 128 -3.09 -18.56 8.95
CA GLY A 128 -3.38 -19.16 7.65
C GLY A 128 -2.15 -19.84 7.06
N SER A 129 -2.37 -20.81 6.18
CA SER A 129 -1.29 -21.41 5.40
C SER A 129 -1.21 -20.72 4.05
N ILE A 130 -0.04 -20.17 3.74
CA ILE A 130 0.27 -19.53 2.45
C ILE A 130 1.10 -20.42 1.52
N SER A 131 1.36 -21.68 1.92
CA SER A 131 2.24 -22.60 1.19
C SER A 131 1.71 -23.02 -0.19
N ASP A 132 0.41 -22.87 -0.43
CA ASP A 132 -0.24 -23.22 -1.70
C ASP A 132 -0.35 -22.01 -2.65
N LEU A 133 0.32 -20.89 -2.33
CA LEU A 133 0.40 -19.72 -3.21
C LEU A 133 1.52 -19.88 -4.25
N GLU A 134 1.19 -19.59 -5.50
CA GLU A 134 2.14 -19.53 -6.61
C GLU A 134 2.54 -18.06 -6.85
N LEU A 135 3.51 -17.58 -6.07
CA LEU A 135 3.96 -16.20 -6.12
C LEU A 135 5.26 -16.05 -6.93
N THR A 136 5.42 -14.88 -7.55
CA THR A 136 6.74 -14.47 -8.05
C THR A 136 7.71 -14.31 -6.87
N PRO A 137 9.04 -14.38 -7.09
CA PRO A 137 10.00 -14.11 -6.02
C PRO A 137 9.80 -12.74 -5.34
N GLU A 138 9.43 -11.72 -6.12
CA GLU A 138 9.13 -10.37 -5.63
C GLU A 138 7.89 -10.35 -4.72
N ASP A 139 6.79 -10.99 -5.15
CA ASP A 139 5.56 -11.05 -4.35
C ASP A 139 5.73 -11.95 -3.12
N SER A 140 6.48 -13.04 -3.24
CA SER A 140 6.77 -13.93 -2.11
C SER A 140 7.53 -13.21 -1.00
N ALA A 141 8.43 -12.27 -1.33
CA ALA A 141 9.11 -11.44 -0.35
C ALA A 141 8.17 -10.46 0.38
N ARG A 142 6.96 -10.24 -0.15
CA ARG A 142 5.94 -9.33 0.40
C ARG A 142 4.81 -10.05 1.11
N VAL A 143 4.73 -11.37 1.08
CA VAL A 143 3.70 -12.15 1.79
C VAL A 143 4.36 -12.92 2.92
N LEU A 144 4.05 -12.52 4.15
CA LEU A 144 4.74 -12.97 5.36
C LEU A 144 3.76 -13.63 6.33
N ASP A 145 4.25 -14.50 7.21
CA ASP A 145 3.59 -14.79 8.48
C ASP A 145 4.16 -13.87 9.59
N THR A 146 3.74 -14.04 10.85
CA THR A 146 4.22 -13.19 11.95
C THR A 146 5.72 -13.33 12.22
N LYS A 147 6.29 -14.52 12.06
CA LYS A 147 7.74 -14.75 12.20
C LYS A 147 8.51 -14.13 11.04
N GLY A 148 7.95 -14.22 9.83
CA GLY A 148 8.45 -13.53 8.65
C GLY A 148 8.47 -12.03 8.85
N LEU A 149 7.43 -11.44 9.44
CA LEU A 149 7.42 -10.02 9.80
C LEU A 149 8.51 -9.68 10.83
N GLU A 150 8.67 -10.48 11.89
CA GLU A 150 9.75 -10.27 12.86
C GLU A 150 11.14 -10.27 12.21
N HIS A 151 11.39 -11.26 11.35
CA HIS A 151 12.64 -11.35 10.60
C HIS A 151 12.81 -10.15 9.66
N HIS A 152 11.76 -9.79 8.91
CA HIS A 152 11.75 -8.66 7.99
C HIS A 152 12.07 -7.35 8.73
N LEU A 153 11.50 -7.11 9.91
CA LEU A 153 11.82 -5.93 10.71
C LEU A 153 13.27 -5.97 11.23
N ALA A 154 13.76 -7.14 11.65
CA ALA A 154 15.14 -7.30 12.15
C ALA A 154 16.20 -7.09 11.06
N THR A 155 15.90 -7.47 9.80
CA THR A 155 16.79 -7.34 8.65
C THR A 155 16.42 -6.17 7.74
N ARG A 156 15.60 -5.22 8.23
CA ARG A 156 15.05 -4.13 7.43
C ARG A 156 16.08 -3.32 6.66
N ALA A 157 17.27 -3.15 7.22
CA ALA A 157 18.38 -2.46 6.58
C ALA A 157 18.92 -3.19 5.33
N ASP A 158 18.82 -4.52 5.29
CA ASP A 158 19.43 -5.35 4.25
C ASP A 158 18.66 -5.32 2.93
N PHE A 159 17.35 -5.07 3.00
CA PHE A 159 16.45 -5.01 1.83
C PHE A 159 15.77 -3.65 1.67
N ALA A 160 16.20 -2.65 2.44
CA ALA A 160 15.68 -1.30 2.32
C ALA A 160 15.93 -0.79 0.88
N PRO A 161 14.91 -0.20 0.22
CA PRO A 161 15.04 0.31 -1.14
C PRO A 161 15.93 1.56 -1.25
N ASN A 162 16.35 2.12 -0.11
CA ASN A 162 17.23 3.28 0.02
C ASN A 162 18.20 3.11 1.19
N ALA A 163 19.23 3.95 1.25
CA ALA A 163 20.30 3.91 2.25
C ALA A 163 19.88 4.32 3.68
N GLY A 164 18.57 4.39 3.98
CA GLY A 164 18.07 4.87 5.25
C GLY A 164 18.25 6.38 5.40
N ALA A 165 17.88 7.13 4.35
CA ALA A 165 18.15 8.55 4.19
C ALA A 165 16.93 9.45 4.44
N LEU A 166 15.78 8.89 4.84
CA LEU A 166 14.63 9.69 5.22
C LEU A 166 14.92 10.39 6.56
N ASP A 167 14.91 11.72 6.55
CA ASP A 167 15.28 12.52 7.71
C ASP A 167 14.18 12.53 8.78
N THR A 168 14.57 12.78 10.03
CA THR A 168 13.68 12.80 11.19
C THR A 168 12.54 13.81 11.06
N SER A 169 12.78 14.98 10.44
CA SER A 169 11.74 15.99 10.25
C SER A 169 10.68 15.50 9.27
N THR A 170 11.10 14.81 8.19
CA THR A 170 10.17 14.19 7.24
C THR A 170 9.38 13.06 7.90
N ILE A 171 10.03 12.19 8.69
CA ILE A 171 9.34 11.13 9.44
C ILE A 171 8.25 11.71 10.34
N ALA A 172 8.59 12.72 11.16
CA ALA A 172 7.65 13.39 12.05
C ALA A 172 6.51 14.07 11.27
N SER A 173 6.81 14.73 10.14
CA SER A 173 5.81 15.41 9.32
C SER A 173 4.82 14.44 8.67
N VAL A 174 5.30 13.29 8.18
CA VAL A 174 4.44 12.23 7.61
C VAL A 174 3.56 11.65 8.69
N ALA A 175 4.13 11.28 9.85
CA ALA A 175 3.36 10.73 10.96
C ALA A 175 2.25 11.70 11.42
N ALA A 176 2.62 12.95 11.72
CA ALA A 176 1.67 13.96 12.18
C ALA A 176 0.57 14.24 11.15
N LEU A 177 0.89 14.26 9.85
CA LEU A 177 -0.11 14.43 8.80
C LEU A 177 -1.09 13.25 8.79
N LEU A 178 -0.61 12.00 8.80
CA LEU A 178 -1.47 10.83 8.76
C LEU A 178 -2.38 10.77 9.99
N GLU A 179 -1.86 11.05 11.18
CA GLU A 179 -2.66 11.16 12.42
C GLU A 179 -3.71 12.27 12.33
N SER A 180 -3.35 13.44 11.78
CA SER A 180 -4.31 14.55 11.64
C SER A 180 -5.47 14.26 10.68
N LEU A 181 -5.24 13.36 9.71
CA LEU A 181 -6.23 12.95 8.72
C LEU A 181 -7.04 11.73 9.18
N ASP A 182 -6.63 11.08 10.27
CA ASP A 182 -7.30 9.89 10.77
C ASP A 182 -8.74 10.18 11.20
N LYS A 183 -9.63 9.27 10.82
CA LYS A 183 -11.06 9.24 11.12
C LYS A 183 -11.48 7.93 11.78
N SER A 184 -10.53 7.13 12.29
CA SER A 184 -10.80 5.88 13.00
C SER A 184 -11.75 6.07 14.19
N GLY A 185 -11.61 7.20 14.90
CA GLY A 185 -12.47 7.61 16.01
C GLY A 185 -13.83 8.21 15.60
N ASP A 186 -14.09 8.43 14.31
CA ASP A 186 -15.35 8.96 13.81
C ASP A 186 -16.34 7.84 13.52
N ALA A 187 -17.38 7.74 14.34
CA ALA A 187 -18.38 6.67 14.25
C ALA A 187 -19.18 6.70 12.93
N GLU A 188 -19.41 7.87 12.33
CA GLU A 188 -20.14 8.00 11.06
C GLU A 188 -19.28 7.50 9.90
N VAL A 189 -18.01 7.90 9.87
CA VAL A 189 -17.04 7.44 8.86
C VAL A 189 -16.83 5.93 8.96
N HIS A 190 -16.69 5.41 10.18
CA HIS A 190 -16.57 3.97 10.43
C HIS A 190 -17.82 3.20 9.96
N ALA A 191 -19.02 3.68 10.28
CA ALA A 191 -20.27 3.06 9.83
C ALA A 191 -20.37 3.04 8.30
N ARG A 192 -20.01 4.15 7.63
CA ARG A 192 -19.96 4.23 6.16
C ARG A 192 -18.93 3.27 5.57
N HIS A 193 -17.76 3.14 6.18
CA HIS A 193 -16.75 2.17 5.76
C HIS A 193 -17.28 0.73 5.80
N LEU A 194 -17.89 0.33 6.92
CA LEU A 194 -18.50 -1.00 7.05
C LEU A 194 -19.62 -1.24 6.03
N GLN A 195 -20.42 -0.21 5.73
CA GLN A 195 -21.45 -0.29 4.70
C GLN A 195 -20.84 -0.51 3.31
N MET A 196 -19.84 0.28 2.93
CA MET A 196 -19.14 0.14 1.64
C MET A 196 -18.50 -1.25 1.48
N ALA A 197 -17.94 -1.79 2.56
CA ALA A 197 -17.38 -3.15 2.57
C ALA A 197 -18.46 -4.22 2.33
N LYS A 198 -19.62 -4.10 2.98
CA LYS A 198 -20.77 -5.00 2.77
C LYS A 198 -21.29 -4.95 1.33
N GLU A 199 -21.55 -3.75 0.81
CA GLU A 199 -22.03 -3.55 -0.58
C GLU A 199 -21.03 -4.10 -1.60
N THR A 200 -19.74 -3.98 -1.33
CA THR A 200 -18.68 -4.54 -2.18
C THR A 200 -18.72 -6.07 -2.15
N ALA A 201 -18.81 -6.68 -0.97
CA ALA A 201 -18.95 -8.13 -0.82
C ALA A 201 -20.20 -8.67 -1.52
N GLU A 202 -21.34 -7.99 -1.40
CA GLU A 202 -22.60 -8.36 -2.07
C GLU A 202 -22.49 -8.26 -3.58
N ARG A 203 -21.88 -7.18 -4.12
CA ARG A 203 -21.63 -7.04 -5.56
C ARG A 203 -20.74 -8.16 -6.09
N HIS A 204 -19.71 -8.55 -5.34
CA HIS A 204 -18.85 -9.67 -5.71
C HIS A 204 -19.60 -11.00 -5.70
N ARG A 205 -20.46 -11.22 -4.70
CA ARG A 205 -21.31 -12.42 -4.62
C ARG A 205 -22.33 -12.48 -5.77
N ALA A 206 -23.04 -11.40 -6.06
CA ALA A 206 -24.05 -11.34 -7.13
C ALA A 206 -23.43 -11.64 -8.51
N ARG A 207 -22.24 -11.10 -8.78
CA ARG A 207 -21.49 -11.38 -10.02
C ARG A 207 -21.16 -12.87 -10.18
N ARG A 208 -20.88 -13.59 -9.08
CA ARG A 208 -20.60 -15.03 -9.10
C ARG A 208 -21.84 -15.86 -9.38
N GLU A 209 -22.96 -15.49 -8.79
CA GLU A 209 -24.25 -16.16 -8.98
C GLU A 209 -24.87 -15.87 -10.37
N GLY A 210 -24.15 -15.17 -11.27
CA GLY A 210 -24.66 -14.76 -12.58
C GLY A 210 -25.82 -13.76 -12.52
N ARG A 211 -26.11 -13.22 -11.33
CA ARG A 211 -27.20 -12.27 -11.11
C ARG A 211 -26.72 -10.89 -11.55
N ARG A 212 -27.35 -10.32 -12.59
CA ARG A 212 -27.18 -8.90 -12.91
C ARG A 212 -27.62 -8.09 -11.69
N PRO A 213 -26.79 -7.18 -11.13
CA PRO A 213 -27.26 -6.31 -10.07
C PRO A 213 -28.46 -5.52 -10.59
N ALA A 214 -29.54 -5.47 -9.79
CA ALA A 214 -30.66 -4.59 -10.08
C ALA A 214 -30.11 -3.19 -10.30
N ARG A 215 -30.39 -2.58 -11.46
CA ARG A 215 -30.14 -1.16 -11.67
C ARG A 215 -31.09 -0.43 -10.73
N ASP A 216 -30.59 -0.07 -9.56
CA ASP A 216 -31.33 0.81 -8.66
C ASP A 216 -31.43 2.18 -9.34
N ARG A 217 -32.59 2.47 -9.92
CA ARG A 217 -32.96 3.83 -10.34
C ARG A 217 -33.61 4.49 -9.11
N GLY A 218 -32.81 4.75 -8.09
CA GLY A 218 -33.26 5.31 -6.81
C GLY A 218 -32.36 6.46 -6.37
N THR A 219 -32.85 7.69 -6.57
CA THR A 219 -32.43 8.97 -5.94
C THR A 219 -30.92 9.23 -5.82
N TYR A 220 -30.31 9.68 -6.92
CA TYR A 220 -29.03 10.38 -6.86
C TYR A 220 -29.26 11.75 -6.20
N ALA A 221 -28.72 11.98 -5.00
CA ALA A 221 -28.57 13.34 -4.48
C ALA A 221 -27.73 14.14 -5.49
N PRO A 222 -28.09 15.39 -5.83
CA PRO A 222 -27.38 16.13 -6.85
C PRO A 222 -25.91 16.30 -6.44
N ARG A 223 -25.01 15.89 -7.34
CA ARG A 223 -23.58 16.23 -7.25
C ARG A 223 -23.49 17.74 -7.01
N ARG A 224 -22.82 18.14 -5.92
CA ARG A 224 -22.47 19.55 -5.71
C ARG A 224 -21.61 19.99 -6.90
N SER A 225 -22.19 20.85 -7.74
CA SER A 225 -21.51 21.43 -8.90
C SER A 225 -20.32 22.25 -8.41
N HIS A 226 -19.11 21.83 -8.79
CA HIS A 226 -17.93 22.68 -8.70
C HIS A 226 -17.69 23.36 -10.06
N PRO A 227 -17.25 24.63 -10.08
CA PRO A 227 -16.80 25.30 -11.29
C PRO A 227 -15.62 24.52 -11.90
N ARG A 228 -15.62 24.38 -13.23
CA ARG A 228 -14.46 23.84 -13.95
C ARG A 228 -13.30 24.82 -13.79
N PRO A 229 -12.08 24.38 -13.42
CA PRO A 229 -10.91 25.21 -13.60
C PRO A 229 -10.65 25.35 -15.10
N ASP A 230 -10.48 26.60 -15.54
CA ASP A 230 -10.11 26.94 -16.91
C ASP A 230 -8.82 26.22 -17.34
N SER A 231 -8.80 25.92 -18.64
CA SER A 231 -7.77 25.21 -19.38
C SER A 231 -6.35 25.72 -19.10
N TYR A 232 -5.52 24.87 -18.51
CA TYR A 232 -4.06 24.99 -18.63
C TYR A 232 -3.63 24.41 -19.99
N ASP A 233 -2.81 25.19 -20.69
CA ASP A 233 -2.21 24.91 -21.99
C ASP A 233 -1.54 23.52 -22.03
N ARG A 234 -1.84 22.78 -23.10
CA ARG A 234 -1.14 21.54 -23.47
C ARG A 234 0.13 21.91 -24.24
N GLU A 235 1.28 21.88 -23.59
CA GLU A 235 2.54 21.68 -24.30
C GLU A 235 2.60 20.24 -24.83
N GLN A 236 2.77 20.08 -26.15
CA GLN A 236 2.90 18.78 -26.81
C GLN A 236 4.33 18.25 -26.67
N PRO A 237 4.55 16.93 -26.48
CA PRO A 237 5.89 16.36 -26.51
C PRO A 237 6.42 16.25 -27.95
N LEU A 238 7.67 16.67 -28.16
CA LEU A 238 8.38 16.60 -29.44
C LEU A 238 8.67 15.14 -29.86
N PRO A 239 8.61 14.81 -31.17
CA PRO A 239 8.85 13.46 -31.68
C PRO A 239 10.33 13.05 -31.65
N TRP A 240 10.59 11.79 -31.26
CA TRP A 240 11.88 11.14 -30.98
C TRP A 240 12.86 10.97 -32.17
N ARG A 241 12.67 11.68 -33.29
CA ARG A 241 13.52 11.57 -34.48
C ARG A 241 14.46 12.78 -34.64
N LEU A 242 15.26 13.14 -33.62
CA LEU A 242 16.35 14.13 -33.75
C LEU A 242 17.54 13.90 -32.79
N LEU A 243 17.82 12.66 -32.34
CA LEU A 243 19.03 12.33 -31.58
C LEU A 243 19.83 11.19 -32.23
N ALA A 244 20.25 11.42 -33.47
CA ALA A 244 21.32 10.68 -34.12
C ALA A 244 22.17 11.67 -34.91
N GLY A 245 23.20 12.21 -34.26
CA GLY A 245 24.20 13.04 -34.95
C GLY A 245 24.78 14.19 -34.14
N MET A 246 25.45 13.92 -33.01
CA MET A 246 26.55 14.76 -32.49
C MET A 246 27.48 13.91 -31.61
N LEU A 247 28.11 12.90 -32.21
CA LEU A 247 29.40 12.38 -31.74
C LEU A 247 30.48 13.13 -32.53
N GLY A 248 31.27 13.96 -31.87
CA GLY A 248 32.46 14.54 -32.50
C GLY A 248 33.00 15.78 -31.82
N ILE A 249 34.20 15.62 -31.24
CA ILE A 249 35.21 16.66 -30.95
C ILE A 249 35.12 17.30 -29.55
N ALA A 250 35.83 16.70 -28.60
CA ALA A 250 36.69 17.42 -27.65
C ALA A 250 37.72 16.42 -27.08
N ALA A 251 38.86 16.31 -27.75
CA ALA A 251 39.97 15.45 -27.37
C ALA A 251 41.22 16.31 -27.13
N LEU A 252 41.94 15.96 -26.06
CA LEU A 252 43.34 16.24 -25.74
C LEU A 252 43.75 17.66 -25.29
N LEU A 253 43.79 17.80 -23.96
CA LEU A 253 44.83 18.51 -23.23
C LEU A 253 46.16 17.72 -23.35
N VAL A 254 47.16 18.29 -24.02
CA VAL A 254 48.58 17.91 -23.86
C VAL A 254 49.36 19.17 -23.55
N LEU A 255 49.69 19.32 -22.26
CA LEU A 255 50.71 20.23 -21.75
C LEU A 255 52.08 19.68 -22.15
N SER A 256 52.78 20.41 -23.01
CA SER A 256 54.21 20.27 -23.26
C SER A 256 54.87 21.56 -22.80
N MET A 257 55.48 21.57 -21.61
CA MET A 257 56.64 22.41 -21.26
C MET A 257 57.34 21.80 -20.04
N CYS A 258 58.67 21.93 -20.01
CA CYS A 258 59.62 21.56 -18.95
C CYS A 258 60.27 20.17 -19.05
N SER A 259 61.32 20.09 -19.87
CA SER A 259 62.63 19.54 -19.46
C SER A 259 63.73 20.05 -20.39
N GLY A 260 64.79 20.64 -19.83
CA GLY A 260 66.05 20.89 -20.54
C GLY A 260 66.73 22.24 -20.30
N ARG A 261 67.31 22.47 -19.10
CA ARG A 261 68.59 23.18 -18.95
C ARG A 261 69.39 22.58 -17.78
N LEU A 262 70.64 22.24 -18.12
CA LEU A 262 71.78 21.76 -17.34
C LEU A 262 71.75 20.30 -16.90
#